data_AF-A0A1E7NVR2-F1
#
_entry.id   AF-A0A1E7NVR2-F1
#
_cell.length_a   1.000
_cell.length_b   1.000
_cell.length_c   1.000
_cell.angle_alpha   90.00
_cell.angle_beta   90.00
_cell.angle_gamma   90.00
#
_symmetry.space_group_name_H-M   'P 1'
#
loop_
_entity.id
_entity.type
_entity.pdbx_description
1 polymer ?
#
loop_
_entity_poly.entity_id
_entity_poly.type
_entity_poly.pdbx_seq_one_letter_code
_entity_poly.pdbx_strand_id
1 'polypeptide(L)'
;MSVDLREIAIKTEEINKDFSEALEILKELFKNGVKPSDESIKNAINEVLTSFNFIKQSELKEKLEALLEELGINANINEESLKEVVLKVVLENQESLKGDKGDPFTYEDFTEEQLENLKGQDGAKGADGKSAYELWLENEENTGKSQDEFLESLKAQTPTKEEIKPIIEEMLEDMKLNLGINGIKVSNSIPTPKTKANVNDLIITYNENVKQLWLCVASDDKYTSWINLLGNENITAQELIIISFDTNLNSGQYGGCLSDLRFGFENSLASTTQIIKGLNEGSFLITKDGMGLKSKNYTEVSVLSKPSKNQIEGNIKTSGIYNDPAWHNITNALKKYDGNANECCLWASNIKNSVSIELFTNEIPMSLFYRQAGYYGNVNLSNIKMQKALRVQNEIIVERSFIGIKKEIDKTTYGDNAFLFEFEEEK
;
A
#
# COMPACT_ATOMS: atom_id res chain seq x y z
N MET A 1 -22.61 41.76 19.38
CA MET A 1 -21.16 41.73 19.67
C MET A 1 -20.50 40.91 18.59
N SER A 2 -19.78 41.53 17.67
CA SER A 2 -18.97 40.80 16.68
C SER A 2 -17.71 40.31 17.38
N VAL A 3 -17.59 39.01 17.59
CA VAL A 3 -16.33 38.40 18.05
C VAL A 3 -15.37 38.42 16.86
N ASP A 4 -14.19 39.03 17.03
CA ASP A 4 -13.19 39.14 15.97
C ASP A 4 -12.66 37.74 15.64
N LEU A 5 -12.67 37.37 14.36
CA LEU A 5 -12.14 36.09 13.87
C LEU A 5 -10.67 35.88 14.29
N ARG A 6 -9.92 36.97 14.49
CA ARG A 6 -8.55 36.91 15.04
C ARG A 6 -8.51 36.48 16.49
N GLU A 7 -9.42 36.93 17.34
CA GLU A 7 -9.51 36.48 18.74
C GLU A 7 -9.88 35.00 18.84
N ILE A 8 -10.72 34.50 17.93
CA ILE A 8 -11.08 33.08 17.86
C ILE A 8 -9.87 32.25 17.42
N ALA A 9 -9.13 32.70 16.41
CA ALA A 9 -7.93 32.01 15.93
C ALA A 9 -6.84 31.94 17.02
N ILE A 10 -6.57 33.06 17.71
CA ILE A 10 -5.57 33.11 18.80
C ILE A 10 -5.98 32.17 19.94
N LYS A 11 -7.24 32.21 20.38
CA LYS A 11 -7.72 31.28 21.43
C LYS A 11 -7.62 29.82 21.01
N THR A 12 -7.81 29.53 19.72
CA THR A 12 -7.69 28.16 19.20
C THR A 12 -6.24 27.68 19.19
N GLU A 13 -5.29 28.55 18.85
CA GLU A 13 -3.85 28.24 18.95
C GLU A 13 -3.41 28.04 20.40
N GLU A 14 -3.87 28.88 21.33
CA GLU A 14 -3.58 28.73 22.76
C GLU A 14 -4.12 27.41 23.32
N ILE A 15 -5.36 27.04 22.99
CA ILE A 15 -5.95 25.75 23.39
C ILE A 15 -5.15 24.56 22.83
N ASN A 16 -4.74 24.63 21.57
CA ASN A 16 -3.95 23.55 20.94
C ASN A 16 -2.56 23.40 21.57
N LYS A 17 -1.97 24.51 22.00
CA LYS A 17 -0.69 24.50 22.73
C LYS A 17 -0.85 23.86 24.11
N ASP A 18 -1.88 24.23 24.86
CA ASP A 18 -2.17 23.66 26.19
C ASP A 18 -2.43 22.15 26.11
N PHE A 19 -3.12 21.69 25.07
CA PHE A 19 -3.31 20.24 24.81
C PHE A 19 -1.99 19.53 24.50
N SER A 20 -1.09 20.16 23.76
CA SER A 20 0.20 19.58 23.39
C SER A 20 1.12 19.46 24.61
N GLU A 21 1.15 20.47 25.48
CA GLU A 21 1.91 20.44 26.74
C GLU A 21 1.37 19.37 27.70
N ALA A 22 0.04 19.28 27.86
CA ALA A 22 -0.59 18.24 28.67
C ALA A 22 -0.29 16.82 28.15
N LEU A 23 -0.23 16.64 26.82
CA LEU A 23 0.09 15.36 26.20
C LEU A 23 1.53 14.91 26.47
N GLU A 24 2.50 15.84 26.46
CA GLU A 24 3.89 15.51 26.78
C GLU A 24 4.08 15.16 28.26
N ILE A 25 3.41 15.88 29.16
CA ILE A 25 3.40 15.55 30.60
C ILE A 25 2.81 14.15 30.81
N LEU A 26 1.71 13.81 30.13
CA LEU A 26 1.11 12.47 30.20
C LEU A 26 2.05 11.38 29.68
N LYS A 27 2.73 11.60 28.55
CA LYS A 27 3.72 10.64 28.00
C LYS A 27 4.88 10.41 28.98
N GLU A 28 5.34 11.46 29.66
CA GLU A 28 6.42 11.37 30.65
C GLU A 28 5.97 10.61 31.91
N LEU A 29 4.76 10.87 32.40
CA LEU A 29 4.15 10.12 33.51
C LEU A 29 3.95 8.63 33.18
N PHE A 30 3.54 8.32 31.94
CA PHE A 30 3.42 6.94 31.46
C PHE A 30 4.78 6.23 31.36
N LYS A 31 5.84 6.92 30.89
CA LYS A 31 7.22 6.39 30.91
C LYS A 31 7.70 6.08 32.33
N ASN A 32 7.29 6.89 33.30
CA ASN A 32 7.62 6.71 34.71
C ASN A 32 6.73 5.66 35.44
N GLY A 33 5.90 4.92 34.70
CA GLY A 33 5.12 3.79 35.23
C GLY A 33 3.84 4.19 35.97
N VAL A 34 3.45 5.46 35.94
CA VAL A 34 2.20 5.95 36.53
C VAL A 34 1.04 5.60 35.59
N LYS A 35 0.12 4.74 36.04
CA LYS A 35 -1.11 4.41 35.31
C LYS A 35 -2.32 5.03 36.00
N PRO A 36 -2.97 6.04 35.42
CA PRO A 36 -4.21 6.58 35.98
C PRO A 36 -5.33 5.53 35.92
N SER A 37 -6.23 5.54 36.90
CA SER A 37 -7.42 4.67 36.87
C SER A 37 -8.44 5.18 35.85
N ASP A 38 -9.28 4.29 35.34
CA ASP A 38 -10.36 4.64 34.41
C ASP A 38 -11.30 5.73 34.96
N GLU A 39 -11.45 5.79 36.28
CA GLU A 39 -12.29 6.77 36.96
C GLU A 39 -11.62 8.15 37.02
N SER A 40 -10.31 8.22 37.23
CA SER A 40 -9.54 9.47 37.13
C SER A 40 -9.55 10.02 35.70
N ILE A 41 -9.48 9.14 34.69
CA ILE A 41 -9.55 9.53 33.28
C ILE A 41 -10.93 10.11 32.95
N LYS A 42 -12.02 9.44 33.38
CA LYS A 42 -13.38 9.93 33.15
C LYS A 42 -13.65 11.28 33.82
N ASN A 43 -13.14 11.48 35.03
CA ASN A 43 -13.30 12.75 35.74
C ASN A 43 -12.54 13.88 35.05
N ALA A 44 -11.30 13.65 34.60
CA ALA A 44 -10.51 14.63 33.87
C ALA A 44 -11.17 15.02 32.53
N ILE A 45 -11.72 14.05 31.79
CA ILE A 45 -12.45 14.32 30.55
C ILE A 45 -13.69 15.19 30.81
N ASN A 46 -14.44 14.90 31.87
CA ASN A 46 -15.63 15.69 32.22
C ASN A 46 -15.29 17.13 32.63
N GLU A 47 -14.17 17.35 33.33
CA GLU A 47 -13.69 18.68 33.71
C GLU A 47 -13.31 19.53 32.49
N VAL A 48 -12.63 18.93 31.50
CA VAL A 48 -12.29 19.60 30.24
C VAL A 48 -13.54 19.97 29.46
N LEU A 49 -14.50 19.04 29.33
CA LEU A 49 -15.75 19.28 28.60
C LEU A 49 -16.60 20.40 29.22
N THR A 50 -16.58 20.54 30.55
CA THR A 50 -17.29 21.63 31.25
C THR A 50 -16.56 22.96 31.20
N SER A 51 -15.22 22.95 31.22
CA SER A 51 -14.41 24.18 31.22
C SER A 51 -14.42 24.94 29.88
N PHE A 52 -14.56 24.23 28.76
CA PHE A 52 -14.52 24.81 27.41
C PHE A 52 -15.90 25.03 26.77
N ASN A 53 -16.99 24.80 27.51
CA ASN A 53 -18.36 25.07 27.05
C ASN A 53 -18.70 24.43 25.68
N PHE A 54 -18.15 23.23 25.41
CA PHE A 54 -18.37 22.52 24.15
C PHE A 54 -19.86 22.16 23.97
N ILE A 55 -20.49 22.65 22.91
CA ILE A 55 -21.88 22.32 22.56
C ILE A 55 -21.93 20.85 22.15
N LYS A 56 -22.82 20.08 22.77
CA LYS A 56 -23.00 18.66 22.41
C LYS A 56 -23.51 18.57 20.97
N GLN A 57 -23.09 17.55 20.23
CA GLN A 57 -23.49 17.34 18.84
C GLN A 57 -25.02 17.38 18.62
N SER A 58 -25.78 16.91 19.62
CA SER A 58 -27.24 16.97 19.62
C SER A 58 -27.80 18.41 19.65
N GLU A 59 -27.21 19.30 20.45
CA GLU A 59 -27.61 20.72 20.51
C GLU A 59 -27.17 21.49 19.27
N LEU A 60 -26.02 21.13 18.68
CA LEU A 60 -25.56 21.73 17.43
C LEU A 60 -26.52 21.40 16.29
N LYS A 61 -27.02 20.16 16.23
CA LYS A 61 -27.99 19.71 15.24
C LYS A 61 -29.31 20.48 15.35
N GLU A 62 -29.87 20.60 16.56
CA GLU A 62 -31.11 21.36 16.78
C GLU A 62 -30.95 22.85 16.40
N LYS A 63 -29.81 23.46 16.74
CA LYS A 63 -29.52 24.85 16.35
C LYS A 63 -29.37 25.03 14.84
N LEU A 64 -28.81 24.04 14.14
CA LEU A 64 -28.66 24.07 12.69
C LEU A 64 -30.02 23.91 11.99
N GLU A 65 -30.87 23.01 12.49
CA GLU A 65 -32.22 22.79 11.97
C GLU A 65 -33.10 24.04 12.15
N ALA A 66 -33.02 24.71 13.31
CA ALA A 66 -33.73 25.97 13.54
C ALA A 66 -33.26 27.11 12.61
N LEU A 67 -31.95 27.19 12.33
CA LEU A 67 -31.37 28.18 11.42
C LEU A 67 -31.78 27.95 9.96
N LEU A 68 -31.89 26.68 9.55
CA LEU A 68 -32.34 26.32 8.20
C LEU A 68 -33.83 26.63 8.00
N GLU A 69 -34.65 26.45 9.04
CA GLU A 69 -36.07 26.83 9.04
C GLU A 69 -36.26 28.36 8.96
N GLU A 70 -35.47 29.12 9.73
CA GLU A 70 -35.48 30.59 9.70
C GLU A 70 -35.05 31.16 8.34
N LEU A 71 -34.18 30.44 7.61
CA LEU A 71 -33.73 30.78 6.26
C LEU A 71 -34.65 30.25 5.15
N GLY A 72 -35.74 29.54 5.49
CA GLY A 72 -36.71 29.00 4.52
C GLY A 72 -36.17 27.86 3.64
N ILE A 73 -35.07 27.21 4.06
CA ILE A 73 -34.42 26.13 3.31
C ILE A 73 -34.97 24.79 3.81
N ASN A 74 -35.83 24.15 3.01
CA ASN A 74 -36.37 22.83 3.37
C ASN A 74 -35.31 21.75 3.12
N ALA A 75 -34.70 21.26 4.21
CA ALA A 75 -33.56 20.35 4.20
C ALA A 75 -33.85 18.91 3.69
N ASN A 76 -35.05 18.65 3.14
CA ASN A 76 -35.50 17.31 2.75
C ASN A 76 -35.66 17.09 1.23
N ILE A 77 -35.09 17.96 0.39
CA ILE A 77 -35.12 17.79 -1.07
C ILE A 77 -33.85 17.07 -1.53
N ASN A 78 -33.95 15.79 -1.86
CA ASN A 78 -32.86 15.03 -2.49
C ASN A 78 -32.84 15.24 -4.02
N GLU A 79 -31.71 14.92 -4.65
CA GLU A 79 -31.46 15.18 -6.08
C GLU A 79 -32.49 14.52 -7.01
N GLU A 80 -33.03 13.36 -6.60
CA GLU A 80 -34.09 12.64 -7.32
C GLU A 80 -35.42 13.39 -7.30
N SER A 81 -35.80 13.94 -6.14
CA SER A 81 -37.01 14.77 -6.00
C SER A 81 -36.94 16.06 -6.82
N LEU A 82 -35.74 16.65 -6.92
CA LEU A 82 -35.48 17.82 -7.76
C LEU A 82 -35.61 17.49 -9.26
N LYS A 83 -35.12 16.33 -9.69
CA LYS A 83 -35.23 15.88 -11.09
C LYS A 83 -36.68 15.64 -11.49
N GLU A 84 -37.49 15.02 -10.63
CA GLU A 84 -38.91 14.79 -10.91
C GLU A 84 -39.70 16.10 -11.01
N VAL A 85 -39.47 17.06 -10.10
CA VAL A 85 -40.15 18.36 -10.13
C VAL A 85 -39.78 19.16 -11.38
N VAL A 86 -38.49 19.20 -11.74
CA VAL A 86 -38.02 19.90 -12.95
C VAL A 86 -38.58 19.25 -14.22
N LEU A 87 -38.59 17.91 -14.29
CA LEU A 87 -39.12 17.20 -15.44
C LEU A 87 -40.62 17.44 -15.63
N LYS A 88 -41.38 17.51 -14.52
CA LYS A 88 -42.82 17.79 -14.54
C LYS A 88 -43.13 19.21 -15.04
N VAL A 89 -42.38 20.21 -14.58
CA VAL A 89 -42.52 21.61 -15.02
C VAL A 89 -42.17 21.77 -16.50
N VAL A 90 -41.16 21.08 -17.00
CA VAL A 90 -40.77 21.14 -18.42
C VAL A 90 -41.81 20.49 -19.32
N LEU A 91 -42.38 19.35 -18.92
CA LEU A 91 -43.42 18.65 -19.70
C LEU A 91 -44.75 19.42 -19.71
N GLU A 92 -45.13 20.05 -18.61
CA GLU A 92 -46.37 20.84 -18.52
C GLU A 92 -46.33 22.12 -19.37
N ASN A 93 -45.14 22.64 -19.73
CA ASN A 93 -44.99 23.88 -20.51
C ASN A 93 -44.50 23.66 -21.96
N GLN A 94 -44.38 22.41 -22.41
CA GLN A 94 -43.72 22.05 -23.68
C GLN A 94 -44.43 22.60 -24.94
N GLU A 95 -45.75 22.76 -24.94
CA GLU A 95 -46.48 23.32 -26.09
C GLU A 95 -46.47 24.85 -26.15
N SER A 96 -46.12 25.55 -25.06
CA SER A 96 -46.07 27.02 -25.01
C SER A 96 -44.75 27.62 -25.48
N LEU A 97 -43.73 26.78 -25.75
CA LEU A 97 -42.36 27.20 -26.09
C LEU A 97 -42.00 27.01 -27.57
N LYS A 98 -42.94 26.58 -28.42
CA LYS A 98 -42.70 26.39 -29.85
C LYS A 98 -43.32 27.54 -30.63
N GLY A 99 -42.54 28.59 -30.87
CA GLY A 99 -42.90 29.62 -31.85
C GLY A 99 -42.77 29.08 -33.28
N ASP A 100 -43.59 29.58 -34.21
CA ASP A 100 -43.46 29.23 -35.63
C ASP A 100 -42.11 29.69 -36.16
N LYS A 101 -41.44 28.81 -36.91
CA LYS A 101 -40.16 29.12 -37.55
C LYS A 101 -40.42 30.09 -38.71
N GLY A 102 -39.94 31.32 -38.59
CA GLY A 102 -39.90 32.28 -39.71
C GLY A 102 -38.95 31.80 -40.81
N ASP A 103 -39.21 32.23 -42.05
CA ASP A 103 -38.36 31.87 -43.19
C ASP A 103 -36.91 32.39 -43.00
N PRO A 104 -35.90 31.67 -43.52
CA PRO A 104 -34.51 32.11 -43.43
C PRO A 104 -34.29 33.35 -44.29
N PHE A 105 -33.62 34.36 -43.73
CA PHE A 105 -33.11 35.51 -44.47
C PHE A 105 -32.03 35.05 -45.45
N THR A 106 -32.10 35.44 -46.72
CA THR A 106 -31.13 35.08 -47.76
C THR A 106 -30.41 36.31 -48.31
N TYR A 107 -29.33 36.11 -49.06
CA TYR A 107 -28.52 37.21 -49.60
C TYR A 107 -29.32 38.09 -50.58
N GLU A 108 -30.35 37.53 -51.20
CA GLU A 108 -31.27 38.24 -52.09
C GLU A 108 -32.19 39.23 -51.36
N ASP A 109 -32.28 39.16 -50.02
CA ASP A 109 -33.07 40.09 -49.20
C ASP A 109 -32.38 41.46 -48.99
N PHE A 110 -31.12 41.62 -49.43
CA PHE A 110 -30.41 42.90 -49.39
C PHE A 110 -30.65 43.73 -50.66
N THR A 111 -30.82 45.04 -50.50
CA THR A 111 -30.75 45.96 -51.64
C THR A 111 -29.30 46.19 -52.07
N GLU A 112 -29.08 46.55 -53.34
CA GLU A 112 -27.72 46.85 -53.85
C GLU A 112 -27.03 47.96 -53.04
N GLU A 113 -27.79 48.94 -52.54
CA GLU A 113 -27.28 50.01 -51.66
C GLU A 113 -26.85 49.49 -50.27
N GLN A 114 -27.52 48.47 -49.73
CA GLN A 114 -27.13 47.84 -48.46
C GLN A 114 -25.85 46.99 -48.62
N LEU A 115 -25.66 46.37 -49.78
CA LEU A 115 -24.45 45.60 -50.09
C LEU A 115 -23.23 46.49 -50.31
N GLU A 116 -23.39 47.67 -50.92
CA GLU A 116 -22.30 48.65 -51.07
C GLU A 116 -21.85 49.23 -49.71
N ASN A 117 -22.79 49.48 -48.79
CA ASN A 117 -22.48 49.97 -47.45
C ASN A 117 -21.81 48.92 -46.52
N LEU A 118 -21.77 47.64 -46.91
CA LEU A 118 -21.10 46.57 -46.17
C LEU A 118 -19.60 46.43 -46.50
N LYS A 119 -19.09 47.13 -47.53
CA LYS A 119 -17.66 47.15 -47.86
C LYS A 119 -16.95 48.30 -47.12
N GLY A 120 -16.40 48.00 -45.94
CA GLY A 120 -15.48 48.92 -45.25
C GLY A 120 -14.12 49.02 -45.95
N GLN A 121 -13.39 50.13 -45.75
CA GLN A 121 -11.99 50.24 -46.18
C GLN A 121 -11.11 49.35 -45.29
N ASP A 122 -10.14 48.64 -45.87
CA ASP A 122 -9.18 47.84 -45.11
C ASP A 122 -8.42 48.71 -44.10
N GLY A 123 -8.39 48.27 -42.84
CA GLY A 123 -7.58 48.91 -41.80
C GLY A 123 -6.09 48.72 -42.05
N ALA A 124 -5.27 49.72 -41.71
CA ALA A 124 -3.82 49.61 -41.78
C ALA A 124 -3.32 48.43 -40.93
N LYS A 125 -2.45 47.59 -41.50
CA LYS A 125 -1.78 46.50 -40.77
C LYS A 125 -1.04 47.10 -39.57
N GLY A 126 -1.35 46.62 -38.35
CA GLY A 126 -0.60 46.99 -37.14
C GLY A 126 0.88 46.62 -37.28
N ALA A 127 1.78 47.37 -36.64
CA ALA A 127 3.20 47.05 -36.65
C ALA A 127 3.43 45.64 -36.09
N ASP A 128 4.32 44.88 -36.72
CA ASP A 128 4.70 43.55 -36.22
C ASP A 128 5.37 43.70 -34.84
N GLY A 129 4.96 42.90 -33.86
CA GLY A 129 5.51 42.93 -32.50
C GLY A 129 6.92 42.36 -32.43
N LYS A 130 7.68 42.74 -31.38
CA LYS A 130 9.02 42.19 -31.14
C LYS A 130 8.97 40.68 -30.86
N SER A 131 9.92 39.96 -31.41
CA SER A 131 10.18 38.56 -31.13
C SER A 131 10.75 38.36 -29.72
N ALA A 132 10.67 37.13 -29.20
CA ALA A 132 11.23 36.78 -27.89
C ALA A 132 12.75 37.05 -27.80
N TYR A 133 13.48 36.90 -28.90
CA TYR A 133 14.91 37.21 -28.98
C TYR A 133 15.17 38.71 -28.89
N GLU A 134 14.36 39.53 -29.57
CA GLU A 134 14.47 40.99 -29.50
C GLU A 134 14.16 41.52 -28.09
N LEU A 135 13.17 40.94 -27.40
CA LEU A 135 12.89 41.26 -26.00
C LEU A 135 14.01 40.81 -25.05
N TRP A 136 14.67 39.68 -25.33
CA TRP A 136 15.79 39.18 -24.54
C TRP A 136 17.04 40.06 -24.66
N LEU A 137 17.28 40.63 -25.85
CA LEU A 137 18.36 41.60 -26.11
C LEU A 137 18.16 42.96 -25.41
N GLU A 138 16.92 43.30 -25.03
CA GLU A 138 16.64 44.54 -24.29
C GLU A 138 17.15 44.53 -22.85
N ASN A 139 17.52 43.36 -22.32
CA ASN A 139 18.30 43.30 -21.10
C ASN A 139 19.75 43.73 -21.41
N GLU A 140 20.27 44.73 -20.68
CA GLU A 140 21.62 45.26 -20.86
C GLU A 140 22.70 44.16 -20.77
N GLU A 141 22.46 43.11 -19.97
CA GLU A 141 23.37 41.97 -19.82
C GLU A 141 23.44 41.07 -21.05
N ASN A 142 22.49 41.20 -21.98
CA ASN A 142 22.36 40.38 -23.18
C ASN A 142 22.61 41.16 -24.47
N THR A 143 22.89 42.46 -24.38
CA THR A 143 23.17 43.29 -25.54
C THR A 143 24.36 42.75 -26.33
N GLY A 144 24.15 42.48 -27.62
CA GLY A 144 25.19 41.98 -28.53
C GLY A 144 25.42 40.46 -28.51
N LYS A 145 24.69 39.71 -27.68
CA LYS A 145 24.71 38.25 -27.71
C LYS A 145 23.98 37.72 -28.95
N SER A 146 24.37 36.54 -29.38
CA SER A 146 23.87 35.83 -30.56
C SER A 146 22.60 35.03 -30.28
N GLN A 147 21.92 34.60 -31.35
CA GLN A 147 20.77 33.72 -31.25
C GLN A 147 21.14 32.33 -30.68
N ASP A 148 22.37 31.86 -30.88
CA ASP A 148 22.87 30.63 -30.28
C ASP A 148 22.99 30.76 -28.75
N GLU A 149 23.48 31.89 -28.25
CA GLU A 149 23.53 32.20 -26.81
C GLU A 149 22.13 32.35 -26.21
N PHE A 150 21.18 32.90 -26.96
CA PHE A 150 19.76 32.90 -26.57
C PHE A 150 19.23 31.46 -26.45
N LEU A 151 19.50 30.60 -27.43
CA LEU A 151 19.09 29.19 -27.38
C LEU A 151 19.77 28.43 -26.24
N GLU A 152 21.02 28.75 -25.90
CA GLU A 152 21.69 28.20 -24.71
C GLU A 152 21.06 28.67 -23.40
N SER A 153 20.63 29.94 -23.32
CA SER A 153 19.92 30.46 -22.16
C SER A 153 18.55 29.78 -21.92
N LEU A 154 17.95 29.21 -22.98
CA LEU A 154 16.70 28.45 -22.91
C LEU A 154 16.91 26.97 -22.53
N LYS A 155 18.14 26.45 -22.61
CA LYS A 155 18.43 25.09 -22.13
C LYS A 155 18.39 25.09 -20.61
N ALA A 156 17.55 24.23 -20.04
CA ALA A 156 17.48 24.04 -18.60
C ALA A 156 18.88 23.68 -18.06
N GLN A 157 19.53 24.60 -17.36
CA GLN A 157 20.73 24.27 -16.61
C GLN A 157 20.35 23.27 -15.52
N THR A 158 21.18 22.26 -15.32
CA THR A 158 21.01 21.33 -14.20
C THR A 158 21.25 22.12 -12.92
N PRO A 159 20.25 22.26 -12.03
CA PRO A 159 20.42 23.06 -10.82
C PRO A 159 21.53 22.45 -9.96
N THR A 160 22.40 23.31 -9.43
CA THR A 160 23.52 22.94 -8.57
C THR A 160 23.02 22.42 -7.21
N LYS A 161 23.88 21.71 -6.47
CA LYS A 161 23.53 21.18 -5.14
C LYS A 161 23.09 22.30 -4.20
N GLU A 162 23.72 23.47 -4.33
CA GLU A 162 23.48 24.67 -3.56
C GLU A 162 22.10 25.30 -3.87
N GLU A 163 21.65 25.21 -5.13
CA GLU A 163 20.34 25.72 -5.57
C GLU A 163 19.18 24.78 -5.18
N ILE A 164 19.42 23.47 -5.18
CA ILE A 164 18.38 22.48 -4.84
C ILE A 164 18.11 22.42 -3.34
N LYS A 165 19.15 22.66 -2.51
CA LYS A 165 19.06 22.52 -1.05
C LYS A 165 17.91 23.31 -0.42
N PRO A 166 17.74 24.63 -0.65
CA PRO A 166 16.66 25.39 0.00
C PRO A 166 15.26 24.94 -0.45
N ILE A 167 15.09 24.58 -1.72
CA ILE A 167 13.80 24.09 -2.26
C ILE A 167 13.37 22.80 -1.54
N ILE A 168 14.32 21.92 -1.24
CA ILE A 168 14.04 20.67 -0.52
C ILE A 168 13.74 20.94 0.96
N GLU A 169 14.47 21.85 1.59
CA GLU A 169 14.20 22.22 2.99
C GLU A 169 12.77 22.76 3.14
N GLU A 170 12.33 23.64 2.22
CA GLU A 170 10.95 24.15 2.13
C GLU A 170 9.94 23.01 1.88
N MET A 171 10.18 22.14 0.89
CA MET A 171 9.27 21.02 0.59
C MET A 171 9.14 20.03 1.77
N LEU A 172 10.21 19.75 2.50
CA LEU A 172 10.20 18.84 3.64
C LEU A 172 9.45 19.46 4.84
N GLU A 173 9.60 20.76 5.03
CA GLU A 173 8.89 21.55 6.05
C GLU A 173 7.38 21.58 5.76
N ASP A 174 7.00 21.83 4.50
CA ASP A 174 5.60 21.81 4.02
C ASP A 174 4.96 20.42 4.15
N MET A 175 5.73 19.35 3.91
CA MET A 175 5.27 17.98 4.09
C MET A 175 5.11 17.58 5.57
N LYS A 176 5.46 18.46 6.54
CA LYS A 176 5.50 18.18 7.99
C LYS A 176 6.34 16.95 8.34
N LEU A 177 7.29 16.60 7.48
CA LEU A 177 8.18 15.46 7.68
C LEU A 177 9.32 15.93 8.59
N ASN A 178 9.07 15.96 9.89
CA ASN A 178 10.05 16.29 10.93
C ASN A 178 11.07 15.13 11.11
N LEU A 179 11.63 14.62 10.01
CA LEU A 179 12.22 13.29 9.90
C LEU A 179 13.66 13.16 10.43
N GLY A 180 14.31 14.24 10.86
CA GLY A 180 15.72 14.16 11.27
C GLY A 180 16.57 13.54 10.15
N ILE A 181 16.51 14.14 8.95
CA ILE A 181 17.26 13.68 7.78
C ILE A 181 18.75 13.67 8.11
N ASN A 182 19.39 12.51 7.94
CA ASN A 182 20.80 12.32 8.28
C ASN A 182 21.74 12.91 7.22
N GLY A 183 21.30 12.97 5.96
CA GLY A 183 22.04 13.57 4.87
C GLY A 183 21.34 13.48 3.51
N ILE A 184 21.69 14.41 2.62
CA ILE A 184 21.17 14.49 1.25
C ILE A 184 22.29 14.14 0.26
N LYS A 185 22.04 13.17 -0.61
CA LYS A 185 22.95 12.74 -1.68
C LYS A 185 22.28 12.96 -3.03
N VAL A 186 23.05 13.42 -4.02
CA VAL A 186 22.60 13.53 -5.41
C VAL A 186 23.23 12.38 -6.20
N SER A 187 22.43 11.70 -7.01
CA SER A 187 22.82 10.54 -7.81
C SER A 187 22.23 10.63 -9.22
N ASN A 188 22.95 10.09 -10.20
CA ASN A 188 22.42 9.95 -11.57
C ASN A 188 21.70 8.60 -11.77
N SER A 189 21.67 7.77 -10.73
CA SER A 189 21.07 6.44 -10.72
C SER A 189 20.04 6.30 -9.59
N ILE A 190 18.97 5.54 -9.86
CA ILE A 190 17.95 5.19 -8.88
C ILE A 190 18.60 4.30 -7.81
N PRO A 191 18.34 4.51 -6.51
CA PRO A 191 18.85 3.61 -5.49
C PRO A 191 18.38 2.17 -5.72
N THR A 192 19.15 1.22 -5.23
CA THR A 192 18.83 -0.20 -5.24
C THR A 192 18.82 -0.70 -3.80
N PRO A 193 18.31 -1.90 -3.52
CA PRO A 193 18.49 -2.49 -2.19
C PRO A 193 19.94 -2.62 -1.75
N LYS A 194 20.90 -2.69 -2.68
CA LYS A 194 22.33 -2.75 -2.32
C LYS A 194 22.96 -1.37 -2.13
N THR A 195 22.21 -0.29 -2.38
CA THR A 195 22.68 1.08 -2.14
C THR A 195 22.82 1.31 -0.65
N LYS A 196 24.06 1.49 -0.18
CA LYS A 196 24.36 1.75 1.23
C LYS A 196 23.85 3.12 1.65
N ALA A 197 23.01 3.14 2.69
CA ALA A 197 22.45 4.34 3.26
C ALA A 197 22.00 4.08 4.70
N ASN A 198 21.89 5.11 5.52
CA ASN A 198 21.24 5.00 6.82
C ASN A 198 19.74 5.25 6.68
N VAL A 199 18.93 4.76 7.62
CA VAL A 199 17.52 5.18 7.72
C VAL A 199 17.50 6.72 7.79
N ASN A 200 16.56 7.35 7.09
CA ASN A 200 16.44 8.80 6.90
C ASN A 200 17.52 9.47 6.03
N ASP A 201 18.39 8.71 5.36
CA ASP A 201 19.16 9.27 4.24
C ASP A 201 18.21 9.56 3.07
N LEU A 202 18.47 10.65 2.36
CA LEU A 202 17.72 11.07 1.19
C LEU A 202 18.60 11.07 -0.06
N ILE A 203 18.12 10.47 -1.14
CA ILE A 203 18.78 10.43 -2.45
C ILE A 203 17.91 11.13 -3.48
N ILE A 204 18.48 12.14 -4.13
CA ILE A 204 17.89 12.79 -5.30
C ILE A 204 18.45 12.09 -6.53
N THR A 205 17.57 11.50 -7.33
CA THR A 205 17.97 10.93 -8.62
C THR A 205 17.56 11.89 -9.74
N TYR A 206 18.56 12.36 -10.49
CA TYR A 206 18.36 13.27 -11.61
C TYR A 206 19.12 12.79 -12.85
N ASN A 207 18.40 12.59 -13.96
CA ASN A 207 18.97 12.44 -15.30
C ASN A 207 18.00 13.00 -16.35
N GLU A 208 18.34 12.93 -17.65
CA GLU A 208 17.53 13.47 -18.75
C GLU A 208 16.05 13.01 -18.73
N ASN A 209 15.76 11.85 -18.12
CA ASN A 209 14.44 11.23 -18.12
C ASN A 209 13.82 11.03 -16.71
N VAL A 210 14.59 11.24 -15.63
CA VAL A 210 14.18 10.86 -14.27
C VAL A 210 14.45 12.01 -13.30
N LYS A 211 13.41 12.45 -12.59
CA LYS A 211 13.49 13.38 -11.46
C LYS A 211 12.75 12.75 -10.28
N GLN A 212 13.49 12.18 -9.32
CA GLN A 212 12.90 11.42 -8.22
C GLN A 212 13.59 11.76 -6.89
N LEU A 213 12.83 11.59 -5.80
CA LEU A 213 13.26 11.87 -4.44
C LEU A 213 13.07 10.63 -3.60
N TRP A 214 14.15 9.97 -3.21
CA TRP A 214 14.13 8.69 -2.52
C TRP A 214 14.50 8.84 -1.05
N LEU A 215 13.63 8.39 -0.16
CA LEU A 215 13.88 8.34 1.29
C LEU A 215 14.19 6.91 1.72
N CYS A 216 15.33 6.70 2.39
CA CYS A 216 15.66 5.42 2.99
C CYS A 216 14.80 5.20 4.25
N VAL A 217 13.95 4.18 4.22
CA VAL A 217 13.03 3.87 5.33
C VAL A 217 13.41 2.61 6.11
N ALA A 218 14.29 1.79 5.56
CA ALA A 218 14.90 0.67 6.26
C ALA A 218 16.34 0.50 5.78
N SER A 219 17.24 0.21 6.70
CA SER A 219 18.65 -0.06 6.42
C SER A 219 19.16 -1.15 7.36
N ASP A 220 19.79 -2.16 6.80
CA ASP A 220 20.58 -3.15 7.51
C ASP A 220 21.94 -3.37 6.79
N ASP A 221 22.75 -4.30 7.30
CA ASP A 221 24.08 -4.59 6.74
C ASP A 221 24.05 -5.12 5.29
N LYS A 222 22.88 -5.57 4.80
CA LYS A 222 22.72 -6.31 3.55
C LYS A 222 21.84 -5.60 2.52
N TYR A 223 20.86 -4.83 2.97
CA TYR A 223 19.90 -4.15 2.11
C TYR A 223 19.36 -2.84 2.69
N THR A 224 18.82 -2.02 1.79
CA THR A 224 18.06 -0.81 2.10
C THR A 224 16.70 -0.86 1.42
N SER A 225 15.70 -0.21 2.02
CA SER A 225 14.39 0.03 1.40
C SER A 225 14.15 1.52 1.25
N TRP A 226 13.50 1.89 0.16
CA TRP A 226 13.33 3.28 -0.27
C TRP A 226 11.90 3.58 -0.65
N ILE A 227 11.44 4.77 -0.28
CA ILE A 227 10.16 5.33 -0.73
C ILE A 227 10.46 6.49 -1.68
N ASN A 228 9.83 6.49 -2.86
CA ASN A 228 9.84 7.67 -3.73
C ASN A 228 8.80 8.68 -3.18
N LEU A 229 9.26 9.84 -2.74
CA LEU A 229 8.41 10.88 -2.17
C LEU A 229 7.64 11.67 -3.23
N LEU A 230 8.08 11.62 -4.50
CA LEU A 230 7.46 12.34 -5.61
C LEU A 230 6.69 11.40 -6.56
N GLY A 231 6.68 10.10 -6.29
CA GLY A 231 6.04 9.09 -7.12
C GLY A 231 5.43 7.96 -6.29
N ASN A 232 4.79 7.00 -6.96
CA ASN A 232 4.15 5.86 -6.29
C ASN A 232 5.07 4.64 -6.16
N GLU A 233 6.34 4.79 -6.56
CA GLU A 233 7.30 3.69 -6.60
C GLU A 233 7.98 3.50 -5.24
N ASN A 234 8.06 2.24 -4.80
CA ASN A 234 8.81 1.86 -3.62
C ASN A 234 9.84 0.79 -3.98
N ILE A 235 11.00 0.86 -3.35
CA ILE A 235 12.01 -0.20 -3.41
C ILE A 235 11.96 -0.90 -2.07
N THR A 236 11.34 -2.07 -2.06
CA THR A 236 11.28 -2.93 -0.88
C THR A 236 12.20 -4.12 -1.09
N ALA A 237 12.94 -4.44 -0.04
CA ALA A 237 13.79 -5.62 0.01
C ALA A 237 13.36 -6.48 1.20
N GLN A 238 13.15 -7.77 0.95
CA GLN A 238 12.71 -8.71 1.97
C GLN A 238 13.51 -10.00 1.84
N GLU A 239 14.22 -10.37 2.91
CA GLU A 239 14.80 -11.71 3.02
C GLU A 239 13.68 -12.73 3.19
N LEU A 240 13.76 -13.82 2.42
CA LEU A 240 12.85 -14.93 2.53
C LEU A 240 13.54 -16.27 2.25
N ILE A 241 12.98 -17.31 2.83
CA ILE A 241 13.29 -18.69 2.49
C ILE A 241 12.19 -19.21 1.58
N ILE A 242 12.56 -19.74 0.42
CA ILE A 242 11.64 -20.36 -0.54
C ILE A 242 11.84 -21.86 -0.49
N ILE A 243 10.83 -22.63 -0.10
CA ILE A 243 10.84 -24.08 -0.13
C ILE A 243 9.92 -24.54 -1.25
N SER A 244 10.40 -25.39 -2.13
CA SER A 244 9.60 -25.93 -3.25
C SER A 244 9.68 -27.44 -3.32
N PHE A 245 8.60 -28.09 -3.69
CA PHE A 245 8.57 -29.53 -3.94
C PHE A 245 7.41 -29.91 -4.87
N ASP A 246 7.51 -31.08 -5.48
CA ASP A 246 6.45 -31.67 -6.28
C ASP A 246 5.66 -32.69 -5.46
N THR A 247 4.35 -32.73 -5.66
CA THR A 247 3.46 -33.74 -5.10
C THR A 247 3.15 -34.81 -6.14
N ASN A 248 3.40 -36.09 -5.81
CA ASN A 248 3.04 -37.23 -6.64
C ASN A 248 2.01 -38.10 -5.93
N LEU A 249 0.92 -38.43 -6.63
CA LEU A 249 -0.07 -39.37 -6.13
C LEU A 249 0.55 -40.76 -5.95
N ASN A 250 0.36 -41.36 -4.77
CA ASN A 250 0.81 -42.73 -4.50
C ASN A 250 -0.35 -43.73 -4.59
N SER A 251 -1.50 -43.36 -4.03
CA SER A 251 -2.70 -44.20 -3.96
C SER A 251 -3.95 -43.32 -3.80
N GLY A 252 -5.12 -43.87 -4.15
CA GLY A 252 -6.42 -43.21 -4.00
C GLY A 252 -7.19 -43.09 -5.32
N GLN A 253 -8.47 -43.46 -5.32
CA GLN A 253 -9.33 -43.38 -6.51
C GLN A 253 -9.65 -41.93 -6.90
N TYR A 254 -9.70 -41.03 -5.91
CA TYR A 254 -10.12 -39.63 -6.09
C TYR A 254 -8.96 -38.63 -5.98
N GLY A 255 -7.82 -39.05 -5.45
CA GLY A 255 -6.71 -38.16 -5.13
C GLY A 255 -5.95 -38.61 -3.89
N GLY A 256 -5.04 -37.77 -3.40
CA GLY A 256 -4.29 -38.02 -2.17
C GLY A 256 -4.21 -36.77 -1.31
N CYS A 257 -3.94 -36.95 -0.02
CA CYS A 257 -3.78 -35.85 0.93
C CYS A 257 -2.32 -35.71 1.40
N LEU A 258 -1.94 -34.47 1.65
CA LEU A 258 -0.77 -34.04 2.40
C LEU A 258 -1.28 -33.49 3.73
N SER A 259 -0.60 -33.78 4.81
CA SER A 259 -0.94 -33.19 6.10
C SER A 259 0.28 -33.04 6.98
N ASP A 260 0.10 -32.31 8.08
CA ASP A 260 1.09 -32.09 9.11
C ASP A 260 2.43 -31.61 8.54
N LEU A 261 2.39 -30.73 7.53
CA LEU A 261 3.55 -30.10 6.93
C LEU A 261 4.16 -29.12 7.95
N ARG A 262 5.39 -29.38 8.40
CA ARG A 262 6.10 -28.60 9.42
C ARG A 262 7.51 -28.25 8.98
N PHE A 263 8.01 -27.16 9.54
CA PHE A 263 9.37 -26.66 9.32
C PHE A 263 10.18 -26.85 10.61
N GLY A 264 11.34 -27.49 10.51
CA GLY A 264 12.25 -27.70 11.63
C GLY A 264 13.30 -26.60 11.70
N PHE A 265 13.53 -26.11 12.92
CA PHE A 265 14.60 -25.18 13.26
C PHE A 265 15.48 -25.82 14.35
N GLU A 266 16.47 -25.08 14.88
CA GLU A 266 17.48 -25.59 15.84
C GLU A 266 16.91 -26.50 16.96
N ASN A 267 15.69 -26.22 17.45
CA ASN A 267 15.16 -26.85 18.66
C ASN A 267 13.97 -27.79 18.45
N SER A 268 13.55 -28.11 17.22
CA SER A 268 12.44 -29.03 16.81
C SER A 268 11.53 -28.39 15.75
N LEU A 269 10.43 -29.10 15.40
CA LEU A 269 9.41 -28.69 14.44
C LEU A 269 8.55 -27.55 15.00
N ALA A 270 8.38 -26.49 14.21
CA ALA A 270 7.53 -25.35 14.52
C ALA A 270 6.03 -25.71 14.46
N SER A 271 5.23 -25.04 15.28
CA SER A 271 3.78 -25.17 15.28
C SER A 271 3.13 -24.13 14.37
N THR A 272 2.20 -24.55 13.51
CA THR A 272 1.30 -23.64 12.80
C THR A 272 0.25 -23.13 13.77
N THR A 273 0.10 -21.81 13.88
CA THR A 273 -0.79 -21.17 14.87
C THR A 273 -1.97 -20.44 14.26
N GLN A 274 -1.77 -19.77 13.12
CA GLN A 274 -2.83 -19.13 12.35
C GLN A 274 -2.70 -19.47 10.87
N ILE A 275 -3.83 -19.46 10.16
CA ILE A 275 -3.87 -19.48 8.69
C ILE A 275 -4.87 -18.45 8.17
N ILE A 276 -4.60 -17.95 6.97
CA ILE A 276 -5.61 -17.38 6.07
C ILE A 276 -5.89 -18.45 5.02
N LYS A 277 -7.13 -18.95 5.03
CA LYS A 277 -7.54 -20.06 4.18
C LYS A 277 -7.57 -19.65 2.70
N GLY A 278 -7.14 -20.56 1.83
CA GLY A 278 -7.33 -20.41 0.40
C GLY A 278 -7.06 -21.68 -0.38
N LEU A 279 -7.70 -21.78 -1.55
CA LEU A 279 -7.74 -22.98 -2.37
C LEU A 279 -6.34 -23.37 -2.84
N ASN A 280 -5.71 -22.53 -3.67
CA ASN A 280 -4.39 -22.79 -4.24
C ASN A 280 -3.30 -21.90 -3.65
N GLU A 281 -3.66 -20.93 -2.83
CA GLU A 281 -2.75 -19.99 -2.18
C GLU A 281 -3.34 -19.56 -0.85
N GLY A 282 -2.49 -19.43 0.17
CA GLY A 282 -2.88 -18.93 1.49
C GLY A 282 -1.68 -18.54 2.32
N SER A 283 -1.94 -17.93 3.47
CA SER A 283 -0.91 -17.43 4.37
C SER A 283 -0.99 -18.14 5.71
N PHE A 284 0.11 -18.16 6.45
CA PHE A 284 0.18 -18.80 7.76
C PHE A 284 1.16 -18.13 8.70
N LEU A 285 0.96 -18.35 10.00
CA LEU A 285 1.86 -17.94 11.06
C LEU A 285 2.35 -19.18 11.81
N ILE A 286 3.66 -19.40 11.81
CA ILE A 286 4.29 -20.46 12.61
C ILE A 286 4.99 -19.89 13.83
N THR A 287 5.07 -20.68 14.90
CA THR A 287 5.85 -20.38 16.10
C THR A 287 6.95 -21.42 16.24
N LYS A 288 8.20 -20.98 16.41
CA LYS A 288 9.36 -21.87 16.63
C LYS A 288 9.39 -22.34 18.10
N ASP A 289 8.36 -23.04 18.51
CA ASP A 289 8.17 -23.52 19.89
C ASP A 289 8.62 -24.98 20.11
N GLY A 290 9.01 -25.66 19.03
CA GLY A 290 9.37 -27.09 19.06
C GLY A 290 8.19 -28.02 19.35
N MET A 291 6.96 -27.51 19.33
CA MET A 291 5.74 -28.23 19.66
C MET A 291 5.01 -28.75 18.41
N GLY A 292 5.60 -28.68 17.22
CA GLY A 292 4.96 -28.98 15.94
C GLY A 292 4.27 -30.35 15.89
N LEU A 293 4.87 -31.39 16.48
CA LEU A 293 4.27 -32.74 16.53
C LEU A 293 3.10 -32.87 17.52
N LYS A 294 3.07 -31.99 18.53
CA LYS A 294 2.04 -31.94 19.57
C LYS A 294 0.89 -31.00 19.20
N SER A 295 1.17 -29.99 18.37
CA SER A 295 0.16 -29.09 17.83
C SER A 295 -0.71 -29.81 16.80
N LYS A 296 -2.03 -29.84 17.04
CA LYS A 296 -2.98 -30.51 16.15
C LYS A 296 -3.72 -29.55 15.23
N ASN A 297 -3.99 -28.33 15.72
CA ASN A 297 -4.86 -27.36 15.07
C ASN A 297 -4.18 -25.99 14.99
N TYR A 298 -4.64 -25.19 14.04
CA TYR A 298 -4.40 -23.75 13.94
C TYR A 298 -5.73 -23.00 14.09
N THR A 299 -5.66 -21.67 14.17
CA THR A 299 -6.83 -20.80 14.07
C THR A 299 -6.97 -20.25 12.66
N GLU A 300 -8.16 -20.33 12.07
CA GLU A 300 -8.47 -19.64 10.81
C GLU A 300 -8.77 -18.16 11.10
N VAL A 301 -8.11 -17.25 10.38
CA VAL A 301 -8.26 -15.80 10.54
C VAL A 301 -8.40 -15.12 9.18
N SER A 302 -9.00 -13.93 9.16
CA SER A 302 -9.07 -13.09 7.95
C SER A 302 -7.79 -12.28 7.72
N VAL A 303 -7.02 -12.01 8.78
CA VAL A 303 -5.75 -11.30 8.76
C VAL A 303 -4.82 -11.93 9.80
N LEU A 304 -3.57 -12.20 9.44
CA LEU A 304 -2.57 -12.73 10.37
C LEU A 304 -2.21 -11.70 11.43
N SER A 305 -1.95 -12.17 12.65
CA SER A 305 -1.37 -11.33 13.70
C SER A 305 0.05 -10.97 13.35
N LYS A 306 0.47 -9.74 13.70
CA LYS A 306 1.86 -9.29 13.50
C LYS A 306 2.83 -10.29 14.16
N PRO A 307 3.81 -10.86 13.43
CA PRO A 307 4.73 -11.84 13.99
C PRO A 307 5.55 -11.28 15.16
N SER A 308 5.61 -12.03 16.27
CA SER A 308 6.61 -11.81 17.32
C SER A 308 7.98 -12.35 16.91
N LYS A 309 9.04 -12.06 17.70
CA LYS A 309 10.42 -12.51 17.43
C LYS A 309 10.56 -14.03 17.21
N ASN A 310 9.69 -14.83 17.85
CA ASN A 310 9.74 -16.29 17.72
C ASN A 310 8.76 -16.85 16.67
N GLN A 311 8.11 -15.98 15.92
CA GLN A 311 7.12 -16.34 14.91
C GLN A 311 7.60 -15.94 13.53
N ILE A 312 7.19 -16.72 12.54
CA ILE A 312 7.52 -16.49 11.14
C ILE A 312 6.19 -16.51 10.38
N GLU A 313 5.96 -15.44 9.64
CA GLU A 313 4.89 -15.39 8.64
C GLU A 313 5.35 -16.09 7.37
N GLY A 314 4.44 -16.77 6.71
CA GLY A 314 4.72 -17.38 5.42
C GLY A 314 3.50 -17.50 4.53
N ASN A 315 3.77 -17.77 3.26
CA ASN A 315 2.79 -18.06 2.24
C ASN A 315 3.01 -19.48 1.70
N ILE A 316 1.92 -20.14 1.33
CA ILE A 316 1.96 -21.42 0.63
C ILE A 316 1.12 -21.31 -0.63
N LYS A 317 1.67 -21.77 -1.74
CA LYS A 317 1.06 -21.75 -3.07
C LYS A 317 1.25 -23.09 -3.74
N THR A 318 0.29 -23.46 -4.58
CA THR A 318 0.38 -24.63 -5.44
C THR A 318 -0.20 -24.36 -6.82
N SER A 319 0.25 -25.12 -7.82
CA SER A 319 -0.29 -25.06 -9.18
C SER A 319 -1.74 -25.56 -9.29
N GLY A 320 -2.25 -26.28 -8.30
CA GLY A 320 -3.65 -26.69 -8.24
C GLY A 320 -3.94 -27.81 -7.26
N ILE A 321 -5.07 -27.73 -6.58
CA ILE A 321 -5.70 -28.86 -5.88
C ILE A 321 -7.12 -29.07 -6.41
N TYR A 322 -7.80 -30.11 -5.92
CA TYR A 322 -9.20 -30.36 -6.26
C TYR A 322 -10.06 -29.14 -5.92
N ASN A 323 -10.87 -28.69 -6.89
CA ASN A 323 -11.61 -27.44 -6.82
C ASN A 323 -12.87 -27.57 -5.95
N ASP A 324 -12.68 -27.59 -4.65
CA ASP A 324 -13.74 -27.49 -3.64
C ASP A 324 -13.28 -26.59 -2.49
N PRO A 325 -13.32 -25.26 -2.67
CA PRO A 325 -12.75 -24.31 -1.71
C PRO A 325 -13.44 -24.35 -0.33
N ALA A 326 -14.63 -24.94 -0.21
CA ALA A 326 -15.28 -25.11 1.09
C ALA A 326 -14.47 -26.05 2.00
N TRP A 327 -13.88 -27.09 1.41
CA TRP A 327 -13.31 -28.22 2.14
C TRP A 327 -11.83 -28.48 1.83
N HIS A 328 -11.41 -28.29 0.58
CA HIS A 328 -10.06 -28.58 0.12
C HIS A 328 -9.29 -27.29 -0.12
N ASN A 329 -8.33 -27.01 0.76
CA ASN A 329 -7.53 -25.79 0.73
C ASN A 329 -6.06 -26.15 0.96
N ILE A 330 -5.14 -25.50 0.26
CA ILE A 330 -3.71 -25.82 0.38
C ILE A 330 -3.19 -25.65 1.82
N THR A 331 -3.74 -24.70 2.57
CA THR A 331 -3.40 -24.45 3.97
C THR A 331 -3.79 -25.60 4.91
N ASN A 332 -4.68 -26.51 4.50
CA ASN A 332 -4.96 -27.75 5.24
C ASN A 332 -3.71 -28.64 5.37
N ALA A 333 -2.74 -28.52 4.44
CA ALA A 333 -1.47 -29.24 4.54
C ALA A 333 -0.73 -28.96 5.86
N LEU A 334 -0.93 -27.77 6.44
CA LEU A 334 -0.26 -27.30 7.66
C LEU A 334 -0.96 -27.77 8.95
N LYS A 335 -2.07 -28.49 8.83
CA LYS A 335 -2.82 -29.10 9.95
C LYS A 335 -2.47 -30.58 10.06
N LYS A 336 -2.46 -31.12 11.29
CA LYS A 336 -2.46 -32.57 11.47
C LYS A 336 -3.80 -33.14 11.01
N TYR A 337 -3.77 -34.21 10.23
CA TYR A 337 -4.99 -34.84 9.75
C TYR A 337 -5.74 -35.55 10.88
N ASP A 338 -7.01 -35.18 11.09
CA ASP A 338 -7.85 -35.70 12.17
C ASP A 338 -8.87 -36.77 11.72
N GLY A 339 -8.85 -37.18 10.44
CA GLY A 339 -9.65 -38.30 9.94
C GLY A 339 -10.85 -37.91 9.07
N ASN A 340 -11.21 -36.62 8.97
CA ASN A 340 -12.36 -36.18 8.20
C ASN A 340 -12.00 -35.82 6.76
N ALA A 341 -12.89 -36.18 5.82
CA ALA A 341 -12.72 -35.90 4.39
C ALA A 341 -12.53 -34.40 4.08
N ASN A 342 -13.16 -33.54 4.87
CA ASN A 342 -13.20 -32.10 4.66
C ASN A 342 -12.03 -31.31 5.27
N GLU A 343 -11.04 -32.00 5.83
CA GLU A 343 -9.87 -31.39 6.49
C GLU A 343 -8.57 -31.64 5.70
N CYS A 344 -8.69 -32.20 4.50
CA CYS A 344 -7.56 -32.56 3.65
C CYS A 344 -7.38 -31.54 2.51
N CYS A 345 -6.14 -31.24 2.14
CA CYS A 345 -5.82 -30.72 0.81
C CYS A 345 -5.81 -31.89 -0.17
N LEU A 346 -6.84 -31.99 -1.00
CA LEU A 346 -7.02 -33.10 -1.92
C LEU A 346 -6.32 -32.79 -3.25
N TRP A 347 -5.26 -33.51 -3.59
CA TRP A 347 -4.65 -33.43 -4.92
C TRP A 347 -5.36 -34.35 -5.90
N ALA A 348 -5.76 -33.82 -7.06
CA ALA A 348 -6.37 -34.60 -8.12
C ALA A 348 -5.36 -35.55 -8.79
N SER A 349 -5.83 -36.75 -9.18
CA SER A 349 -5.00 -37.88 -9.62
C SER A 349 -4.12 -37.65 -10.87
N ASN A 350 -4.39 -36.60 -11.67
CA ASN A 350 -3.82 -36.44 -13.01
C ASN A 350 -2.98 -35.16 -13.18
N ILE A 351 -2.65 -34.46 -12.09
CA ILE A 351 -1.90 -33.20 -12.15
C ILE A 351 -0.67 -33.35 -11.25
N LYS A 352 0.53 -33.35 -11.85
CA LYS A 352 1.74 -33.09 -11.07
C LYS A 352 1.67 -31.65 -10.61
N ASN A 353 1.66 -31.45 -9.30
CA ASN A 353 1.56 -30.11 -8.73
C ASN A 353 2.84 -29.73 -8.03
N SER A 354 3.33 -28.53 -8.36
CA SER A 354 4.40 -27.89 -7.61
C SER A 354 3.76 -27.15 -6.43
N VAL A 355 4.44 -27.20 -5.29
CA VAL A 355 4.16 -26.39 -4.12
C VAL A 355 5.35 -25.46 -3.94
N SER A 356 5.07 -24.18 -3.69
CA SER A 356 6.04 -23.18 -3.26
C SER A 356 5.60 -22.62 -1.93
N ILE A 357 6.54 -22.52 -0.99
CA ILE A 357 6.34 -21.96 0.33
C ILE A 357 7.35 -20.85 0.51
N GLU A 358 6.89 -19.70 0.95
CA GLU A 358 7.72 -18.56 1.30
C GLU A 358 7.65 -18.37 2.81
N LEU A 359 8.79 -18.33 3.47
CA LEU A 359 8.91 -17.96 4.87
C LEU A 359 9.60 -16.60 4.92
N PHE A 360 8.95 -15.59 5.48
CA PHE A 360 9.49 -14.23 5.59
C PHE A 360 10.48 -14.14 6.75
N THR A 361 11.65 -14.73 6.54
CA THR A 361 12.73 -14.85 7.54
C THR A 361 14.09 -15.03 6.86
N ASN A 362 15.14 -14.68 7.60
CA ASN A 362 16.53 -15.01 7.29
C ASN A 362 16.98 -16.35 7.92
N GLU A 363 16.21 -16.85 8.88
CA GLU A 363 16.52 -18.10 9.59
C GLU A 363 16.23 -19.29 8.68
N ILE A 364 17.27 -20.08 8.39
CA ILE A 364 17.18 -21.24 7.52
C ILE A 364 16.56 -22.42 8.29
N PRO A 365 15.41 -22.96 7.86
CA PRO A 365 14.90 -24.22 8.38
C PRO A 365 15.89 -25.35 8.11
N MET A 366 16.13 -26.19 9.10
CA MET A 366 17.02 -27.35 9.00
C MET A 366 16.32 -28.53 8.33
N SER A 367 14.99 -28.62 8.45
CA SER A 367 14.25 -29.76 7.94
C SER A 367 12.83 -29.42 7.50
N LEU A 368 12.29 -30.24 6.60
CA LEU A 368 10.88 -30.28 6.22
C LEU A 368 10.28 -31.61 6.66
N PHE A 369 9.19 -31.55 7.41
CA PHE A 369 8.44 -32.72 7.89
C PHE A 369 7.05 -32.74 7.27
N TYR A 370 6.53 -33.92 6.95
CA TYR A 370 5.14 -34.08 6.55
C TYR A 370 4.60 -35.48 6.86
N ARG A 371 3.27 -35.65 6.72
CA ARG A 371 2.59 -36.94 6.76
C ARG A 371 1.83 -37.26 5.48
N GLN A 372 1.82 -38.55 5.16
CA GLN A 372 0.96 -39.15 4.15
C GLN A 372 -0.31 -39.69 4.81
N ALA A 373 -1.12 -38.80 5.38
CA ALA A 373 -2.36 -39.16 6.04
C ALA A 373 -3.53 -38.38 5.42
N GLY A 374 -4.57 -39.12 5.01
CA GLY A 374 -5.70 -38.55 4.28
C GLY A 374 -6.85 -39.51 4.03
N TYR A 375 -8.06 -38.97 3.92
CA TYR A 375 -9.28 -39.74 3.61
C TYR A 375 -9.20 -40.40 2.23
N TYR A 376 -8.67 -39.66 1.26
CA TYR A 376 -8.76 -40.02 -0.16
C TYR A 376 -7.56 -40.81 -0.68
N GLY A 377 -6.44 -40.83 0.05
CA GLY A 377 -5.21 -41.50 -0.35
C GLY A 377 -3.94 -40.77 0.10
N ASN A 378 -2.80 -41.25 -0.38
CA ASN A 378 -1.46 -40.79 0.04
C ASN A 378 -0.73 -40.00 -1.05
N VAL A 379 0.02 -38.97 -0.64
CA VAL A 379 0.86 -38.14 -1.51
C VAL A 379 2.33 -38.29 -1.14
N ASN A 380 3.19 -38.56 -2.12
CA ASN A 380 4.65 -38.50 -1.95
C ASN A 380 5.18 -37.12 -2.37
N LEU A 381 6.15 -36.60 -1.64
CA LEU A 381 6.93 -35.42 -2.06
C LEU A 381 8.19 -35.84 -2.83
N SER A 382 8.52 -35.11 -3.89
CA SER A 382 9.78 -35.23 -4.63
C SER A 382 10.34 -33.86 -4.99
N ASN A 383 11.57 -33.79 -5.51
CA ASN A 383 12.21 -32.54 -5.97
C ASN A 383 12.20 -31.43 -4.91
N ILE A 384 12.43 -31.82 -3.65
CA ILE A 384 12.42 -30.90 -2.52
C ILE A 384 13.68 -30.05 -2.58
N LYS A 385 13.47 -28.75 -2.69
CA LYS A 385 14.51 -27.73 -2.76
C LYS A 385 14.18 -26.61 -1.79
N MET A 386 15.21 -25.92 -1.35
CA MET A 386 15.09 -24.69 -0.59
C MET A 386 16.08 -23.67 -1.14
N GLN A 387 15.67 -22.42 -1.18
CA GLN A 387 16.49 -21.29 -1.57
C GLN A 387 16.41 -20.22 -0.50
N LYS A 388 17.56 -19.71 -0.08
CA LYS A 388 17.63 -18.44 0.63
C LYS A 388 17.71 -17.35 -0.42
N ALA A 389 16.81 -16.38 -0.36
CA ALA A 389 16.72 -15.34 -1.37
C ALA A 389 16.43 -13.97 -0.77
N LEU A 390 16.74 -12.95 -1.56
CA LEU A 390 16.31 -11.57 -1.36
C LEU A 390 15.26 -11.25 -2.42
N ARG A 391 14.04 -10.94 -1.99
CA ARG A 391 13.02 -10.37 -2.87
C ARG A 391 13.25 -8.88 -2.99
N VAL A 392 13.34 -8.40 -4.22
CA VAL A 392 13.47 -6.98 -4.57
C VAL A 392 12.36 -6.65 -5.54
N GLN A 393 11.34 -5.92 -5.08
CA GLN A 393 10.13 -5.68 -5.89
C GLN A 393 9.56 -7.00 -6.46
N ASN A 394 9.64 -7.20 -7.78
CA ASN A 394 9.16 -8.40 -8.46
C ASN A 394 10.26 -9.42 -8.80
N GLU A 395 11.51 -9.15 -8.41
CA GLU A 395 12.66 -10.02 -8.66
C GLU A 395 13.03 -10.84 -7.41
N ILE A 396 13.52 -12.05 -7.64
CA ILE A 396 14.03 -12.94 -6.60
C ILE A 396 15.52 -13.18 -6.90
N ILE A 397 16.37 -12.71 -6.00
CA ILE A 397 17.81 -12.92 -6.07
C ILE A 397 18.14 -14.09 -5.13
N VAL A 398 18.48 -15.24 -5.70
CA VAL A 398 18.87 -16.43 -4.93
C VAL A 398 20.30 -16.28 -4.43
N GLU A 399 20.48 -16.37 -3.11
CA GLU A 399 21.79 -16.26 -2.46
C GLU A 399 22.41 -17.63 -2.20
N ARG A 400 21.60 -18.60 -1.76
CA ARG A 400 22.03 -19.97 -1.43
C ARG A 400 20.95 -20.96 -1.83
N SER A 401 21.35 -22.14 -2.30
CA SER A 401 20.46 -23.22 -2.70
C SER A 401 20.72 -24.46 -1.89
N PHE A 402 19.66 -25.23 -1.63
CA PHE A 402 19.69 -26.42 -0.80
C PHE A 402 18.79 -27.50 -1.39
N ILE A 403 19.15 -28.75 -1.15
CA ILE A 403 18.38 -29.93 -1.52
C ILE A 403 17.84 -30.63 -0.26
N GLY A 404 16.62 -31.14 -0.34
CA GLY A 404 16.02 -31.94 0.72
C GLY A 404 16.45 -33.39 0.63
N ILE A 405 17.21 -33.87 1.63
CA ILE A 405 17.65 -35.25 1.76
C ILE A 405 16.75 -35.99 2.73
N LYS A 406 16.06 -37.03 2.23
CA LYS A 406 15.18 -37.86 3.06
C LYS A 406 15.98 -38.55 4.16
N LYS A 407 15.51 -38.47 5.40
CA LYS A 407 16.09 -39.19 6.54
C LYS A 407 15.20 -40.35 6.98
N GLU A 408 15.84 -41.38 7.51
CA GLU A 408 15.13 -42.40 8.29
C GLU A 408 14.74 -41.81 9.64
N ILE A 409 13.52 -42.10 10.07
CA ILE A 409 12.96 -41.55 11.31
C ILE A 409 12.40 -42.65 12.20
N ASP A 410 12.50 -42.42 13.51
CA ASP A 410 11.90 -43.29 14.50
C ASP A 410 10.37 -43.11 14.54
N LYS A 411 9.64 -44.18 14.25
CA LYS A 411 8.17 -44.18 14.27
C LYS A 411 7.58 -43.95 15.67
N THR A 412 8.32 -44.23 16.74
CA THR A 412 7.79 -43.95 18.10
C THR A 412 7.72 -42.45 18.38
N THR A 413 8.71 -41.71 17.86
CA THR A 413 8.77 -40.25 17.97
C THR A 413 7.85 -39.57 16.97
N TYR A 414 7.93 -39.96 15.70
CA TYR A 414 7.27 -39.25 14.61
C TYR A 414 5.93 -39.85 14.22
N GLY A 415 5.54 -41.02 14.73
CA GLY A 415 4.30 -41.72 14.35
C GLY A 415 4.32 -42.28 12.93
N ASP A 416 3.22 -42.92 12.55
CA ASP A 416 3.09 -43.55 11.23
C ASP A 416 2.91 -42.54 10.09
N ASN A 417 3.25 -43.02 8.87
CA ASN A 417 3.19 -42.26 7.62
C ASN A 417 3.93 -40.92 7.65
N ALA A 418 4.91 -40.80 8.54
CA ALA A 418 5.73 -39.62 8.74
C ALA A 418 6.98 -39.66 7.87
N PHE A 419 7.41 -38.48 7.43
CA PHE A 419 8.59 -38.31 6.59
C PHE A 419 9.31 -37.02 6.98
N LEU A 420 10.64 -37.08 7.00
CA LEU A 420 11.52 -35.96 7.31
C LEU A 420 12.57 -35.82 6.22
N PHE A 421 12.80 -34.60 5.78
CA PHE A 421 13.91 -34.23 4.91
C PHE A 421 14.75 -33.19 5.62
N GLU A 422 16.06 -33.39 5.65
CA GLU A 422 17.01 -32.36 6.09
C GLU A 422 17.53 -31.61 4.87
N PHE A 423 17.79 -30.31 5.03
CA PHE A 423 18.32 -29.49 3.96
C PHE A 423 19.84 -29.50 3.97
N GLU A 424 20.44 -29.90 2.85
CA GLU A 424 21.88 -29.84 2.61
C GLU A 424 22.16 -28.79 1.53
N GLU A 425 23.15 -27.93 1.75
CA GLU A 425 23.52 -26.86 0.81
C GLU A 425 24.15 -27.44 -0.47
N GLU A 426 23.71 -26.94 -1.63
CA GLU A 426 24.31 -27.28 -2.91
C GLU A 426 25.72 -26.65 -3.00
N LYS A 427 26.72 -27.45 -3.37
CA LYS A 427 28.12 -27.04 -3.45
C LYS A 427 28.46 -26.26 -4.70
#